data_AF-A0A9D6L469-F1
#
_entry.id   AF-A0A9D6L469-F1
#
_cell.length_a   1.000
_cell.length_b   1.000
_cell.length_c   1.000
_cell.angle_alpha   90.00
_cell.angle_beta   90.00
_cell.angle_gamma   90.00
#
_symmetry.space_group_name_H-M   'P 1'
#
loop_
_entity.id
_entity.type
_entity.pdbx_description
1 polymer ?
#
loop_
_entity_poly.entity_id
_entity_poly.type
_entity_poly.pdbx_seq_one_letter_code
_entity_poly.pdbx_strand_id
1 'polypeptide(L)'
;AVDYFIPNESEAEVISGMPVHSIDDARNCAAFFLRQGIRRVVITLGKRGCLLAGPDGMELIPAFEVDATDSTGAGDAFIGSFAVFMAEGLPEREALARANLYAALSTTRVGTQKSFVHRVEFEEVWKRRGGRS
;
A
#
# COMPACT_ATOMS: atom_id res chain seq x y z
N ALA A 1 10.47 12.88 -11.65
CA ALA A 1 9.97 11.55 -11.29
C ALA A 1 10.34 11.28 -9.85
N VAL A 2 9.42 10.73 -9.06
CA VAL A 2 9.71 10.23 -7.71
C VAL A 2 9.79 8.71 -7.83
N ASP A 3 10.90 8.13 -7.40
CA ASP A 3 11.12 6.69 -7.40
C ASP A 3 10.63 6.12 -6.05
N TYR A 4 9.72 5.15 -6.11
CA TYR A 4 9.17 4.47 -4.94
C TYR A 4 9.75 3.05 -4.85
N PHE A 5 10.19 2.68 -3.65
CA PHE A 5 10.48 1.29 -3.33
C PHE A 5 9.33 0.72 -2.48
N ILE A 6 8.61 -0.28 -3.03
CA ILE A 6 7.34 -0.75 -2.45
C ILE A 6 7.39 -2.26 -2.15
N PRO A 7 8.16 -2.72 -1.15
CA PRO A 7 8.15 -4.13 -0.75
C PRO A 7 6.93 -4.46 0.14
N ASN A 8 6.54 -5.73 0.15
CA ASN A 8 5.75 -6.29 1.27
C ASN A 8 6.63 -6.65 2.49
N GLU A 9 6.04 -7.14 3.58
CA GLU A 9 6.80 -7.52 4.78
C GLU A 9 7.92 -8.52 4.47
N SER A 10 7.63 -9.62 3.79
CA SER A 10 8.61 -10.68 3.50
C SER A 10 9.71 -10.22 2.54
N GLU A 11 9.38 -9.42 1.53
CA GLU A 11 10.37 -8.82 0.63
C GLU A 11 11.28 -7.85 1.37
N ALA A 12 10.71 -7.02 2.24
CA ALA A 12 11.46 -6.09 3.07
C ALA A 12 12.41 -6.85 4.01
N GLU A 13 11.96 -7.96 4.62
CA GLU A 13 12.79 -8.84 5.45
C GLU A 13 13.96 -9.45 4.66
N VAL A 14 13.68 -10.01 3.49
CA VAL A 14 14.71 -10.64 2.64
C VAL A 14 15.78 -9.64 2.22
N ILE A 15 15.39 -8.43 1.84
CA ILE A 15 16.32 -7.42 1.31
C ILE A 15 17.09 -6.73 2.45
N SER A 16 16.46 -6.47 3.58
CA SER A 16 17.09 -5.77 4.72
C SER A 16 17.84 -6.71 5.67
N GLY A 17 17.47 -8.00 5.73
CA GLY A 17 17.89 -8.92 6.79
C GLY A 17 17.30 -8.59 8.17
N MET A 18 16.28 -7.73 8.25
CA MET A 18 15.61 -7.31 9.48
C MET A 18 14.19 -7.86 9.52
N PRO A 19 13.66 -8.28 10.68
CA PRO A 19 12.26 -8.73 10.79
C PRO A 19 11.29 -7.57 10.51
N VAL A 20 10.08 -7.88 10.04
CA VAL A 20 8.96 -6.94 9.81
C VAL A 20 7.66 -7.58 10.31
N HIS A 21 7.56 -7.78 11.63
CA HIS A 21 6.40 -8.43 12.25
C HIS A 21 5.45 -7.45 12.95
N SER A 22 5.94 -6.25 13.27
CA SER A 22 5.21 -5.15 13.92
C SER A 22 5.35 -3.83 13.15
N ILE A 23 4.57 -2.81 13.56
CA ILE A 23 4.71 -1.46 13.00
C ILE A 23 6.09 -0.87 13.33
N ASP A 24 6.63 -1.15 14.52
CA ASP A 24 7.94 -0.64 14.91
C ASP A 24 9.07 -1.34 14.14
N ASP A 25 8.93 -2.63 13.85
CA ASP A 25 9.83 -3.34 12.94
C ASP A 25 9.80 -2.73 11.54
N ALA A 26 8.61 -2.46 11.00
CA ALA A 26 8.45 -1.80 9.71
C ALA A 26 9.11 -0.41 9.69
N ARG A 27 8.99 0.38 10.77
CA ARG A 27 9.68 1.68 10.90
C ARG A 27 11.19 1.52 10.90
N ASN A 28 11.72 0.53 11.64
CA ASN A 28 13.15 0.26 11.69
C ASN A 28 13.70 -0.19 10.33
N CYS A 29 12.96 -1.05 9.64
CA CYS A 29 13.28 -1.54 8.30
C CYS A 29 13.21 -0.40 7.25
N ALA A 30 12.17 0.43 7.29
CA ALA A 30 12.07 1.62 6.44
C ALA A 30 13.24 2.59 6.70
N ALA A 31 13.60 2.82 7.97
CA ALA A 31 14.76 3.64 8.32
C ALA A 31 16.07 3.09 7.75
N PHE A 32 16.23 1.76 7.72
CA PHE A 32 17.37 1.11 7.08
C PHE A 32 17.43 1.45 5.59
N PHE A 33 16.34 1.30 4.85
CA PHE A 33 16.28 1.63 3.42
C PHE A 33 16.54 3.11 3.13
N LEU A 34 16.01 4.02 3.97
CA LEU A 34 16.31 5.45 3.87
C LEU A 34 17.82 5.73 4.04
N ARG A 35 18.49 5.04 4.97
CA ARG A 35 19.95 5.15 5.15
C ARG A 35 20.76 4.59 3.96
N GLN A 36 20.19 3.67 3.19
CA GLN A 36 20.78 3.19 1.93
C GLN A 36 20.59 4.16 0.76
N GLY A 37 19.93 5.31 0.97
CA GLY A 37 19.75 6.35 -0.03
C GLY A 37 18.41 6.29 -0.79
N ILE A 38 17.52 5.36 -0.44
CA ILE A 38 16.17 5.32 -1.01
C ILE A 38 15.38 6.51 -0.44
N ARG A 39 14.78 7.33 -1.31
CA ARG A 39 14.09 8.56 -0.89
C ARG A 39 12.65 8.35 -0.44
N ARG A 40 11.98 7.34 -0.99
CA ARG A 40 10.56 7.04 -0.72
C ARG A 40 10.37 5.53 -0.62
N VAL A 41 10.03 5.07 0.57
CA VAL A 41 9.80 3.66 0.89
C VAL A 41 8.34 3.49 1.30
N VAL A 42 7.66 2.51 0.73
CA VAL A 42 6.30 2.13 1.12
C VAL A 42 6.28 0.64 1.44
N ILE A 43 6.23 0.29 2.73
CA ILE A 43 6.12 -1.12 3.12
C ILE A 43 4.64 -1.46 3.22
N THR A 44 4.13 -2.38 2.40
CA THR A 44 2.75 -2.87 2.56
C THR A 44 2.70 -3.86 3.72
N LEU A 45 1.70 -3.70 4.60
CA LEU A 45 1.59 -4.38 5.90
C LEU A 45 0.30 -5.22 6.02
N GLY A 46 -0.22 -5.71 4.89
CA GLY A 46 -1.48 -6.45 4.78
C GLY A 46 -2.65 -5.72 5.45
N LYS A 47 -3.27 -6.38 6.45
CA LYS A 47 -4.41 -5.83 7.21
C LYS A 47 -4.08 -4.57 8.02
N ARG A 48 -2.81 -4.20 8.16
CA ARG A 48 -2.37 -2.98 8.86
C ARG A 48 -2.23 -1.78 7.91
N GLY A 49 -2.36 -1.98 6.60
CA GLY A 49 -2.27 -0.92 5.59
C GLY A 49 -0.87 -0.83 5.01
N CYS A 50 -0.29 0.36 4.98
CA CYS A 50 1.07 0.56 4.51
C CYS A 50 1.80 1.64 5.31
N LEU A 51 3.12 1.50 5.43
CA LEU A 51 3.99 2.50 6.04
C LEU A 51 4.69 3.28 4.94
N LEU A 52 4.40 4.58 4.82
CA LEU A 52 5.14 5.53 4.00
C LEU A 52 6.32 6.09 4.80
N ALA A 53 7.50 6.14 4.19
CA ALA A 53 8.70 6.72 4.79
C ALA A 53 9.51 7.53 3.78
N GLY A 54 10.01 8.69 4.20
CA GLY A 54 10.85 9.56 3.39
C GLY A 54 11.41 10.76 4.18
N PRO A 55 11.93 11.80 3.50
CA PRO A 55 12.47 13.00 4.13
C PRO A 55 11.52 13.72 5.11
N ASP A 56 10.21 13.61 4.89
CA ASP A 56 9.19 14.30 5.69
C ASP A 56 8.78 13.50 6.94
N GLY A 57 9.38 12.32 7.14
CA GLY A 57 9.10 11.43 8.24
C GLY A 57 8.49 10.11 7.80
N MET A 58 7.78 9.46 8.72
CA MET A 58 7.13 8.18 8.51
C MET A 58 5.66 8.25 8.93
N GLU A 59 4.78 7.73 8.09
CA GLU A 59 3.34 7.73 8.33
C GLU A 59 2.76 6.34 8.08
N LEU A 60 1.97 5.85 9.03
CA LEU A 60 1.18 4.63 8.85
C LEU A 60 -0.18 5.02 8.25
N ILE A 61 -0.47 4.49 7.07
CA ILE A 61 -1.74 4.69 6.38
C ILE A 61 -2.55 3.40 6.57
N PRO A 62 -3.68 3.45 7.31
CA PRO A 62 -4.41 2.25 7.70
C PRO A 62 -5.02 1.53 6.49
N ALA A 63 -5.20 0.22 6.63
CA ALA A 63 -5.97 -0.57 5.68
C ALA A 63 -7.48 -0.33 5.85
N PHE A 64 -8.23 -0.81 4.86
CA PHE A 64 -9.68 -0.94 4.95
C PHE A 64 -10.04 -2.38 5.26
N GLU A 65 -10.87 -2.59 6.29
CA GLU A 65 -11.36 -3.92 6.60
C GLU A 65 -12.29 -4.45 5.50
N VAL A 66 -12.02 -5.68 5.07
CA VAL A 66 -12.76 -6.43 4.06
C VAL A 66 -12.74 -7.91 4.42
N ASP A 67 -13.76 -8.64 3.99
CA ASP A 67 -13.80 -10.10 4.07
C ASP A 67 -12.97 -10.70 2.93
N ALA A 68 -11.65 -10.83 3.17
CA ALA A 68 -10.71 -11.35 2.20
C ALA A 68 -10.97 -12.85 1.92
N THR A 69 -11.06 -13.20 0.64
CA THR A 69 -11.21 -14.58 0.14
C THR A 69 -9.91 -15.11 -0.44
N ASP A 70 -9.16 -14.29 -1.19
CA ASP A 70 -7.90 -14.67 -1.85
C ASP A 70 -6.96 -13.45 -1.89
N SER A 71 -5.78 -13.53 -1.28
CA SER A 71 -4.82 -12.41 -1.25
C SER A 71 -3.88 -12.36 -2.47
N THR A 72 -4.03 -13.29 -3.41
CA THR A 72 -3.17 -13.37 -4.60
C THR A 72 -3.32 -12.12 -5.47
N GLY A 73 -2.20 -11.46 -5.77
CA GLY A 73 -2.17 -10.26 -6.62
C GLY A 73 -2.56 -8.95 -5.90
N ALA A 74 -2.78 -8.96 -4.59
CA ALA A 74 -3.07 -7.74 -3.82
C ALA A 74 -1.93 -6.70 -3.91
N GLY A 75 -0.67 -7.16 -3.93
CA GLY A 75 0.50 -6.29 -4.12
C GLY A 75 0.51 -5.61 -5.50
N ASP A 76 0.24 -6.37 -6.57
CA ASP A 76 0.13 -5.83 -7.92
C ASP A 76 -1.03 -4.83 -8.04
N ALA A 77 -2.18 -5.15 -7.43
CA ALA A 77 -3.34 -4.26 -7.36
C ALA A 77 -3.00 -2.97 -6.61
N PHE A 78 -2.25 -3.05 -5.51
CA PHE A 78 -1.78 -1.89 -4.76
C PHE A 78 -0.87 -1.01 -5.62
N ILE A 79 0.20 -1.58 -6.19
CA ILE A 79 1.21 -0.82 -6.96
C ILE A 79 0.57 -0.21 -8.21
N GLY A 80 -0.23 -0.99 -8.95
CA GLY A 80 -0.90 -0.53 -10.16
C GLY A 80 -1.90 0.59 -9.89
N SER A 81 -2.74 0.46 -8.87
CA SER A 81 -3.70 1.50 -8.51
C SER A 81 -3.01 2.75 -7.94
N PHE A 82 -1.97 2.59 -7.12
CA PHE A 82 -1.16 3.70 -6.61
C PHE A 82 -0.54 4.52 -7.75
N ALA A 83 0.07 3.85 -8.74
CA ALA A 83 0.63 4.52 -9.91
C ALA A 83 -0.41 5.32 -10.69
N VAL A 84 -1.62 4.78 -10.86
CA VAL A 84 -2.74 5.48 -11.51
C VAL A 84 -3.14 6.72 -10.71
N PHE A 85 -3.36 6.59 -9.40
CA PHE A 85 -3.78 7.71 -8.55
C PHE A 85 -2.72 8.83 -8.46
N MET A 86 -1.44 8.48 -8.44
CA MET A 86 -0.35 9.46 -8.52
C MET A 86 -0.33 10.17 -9.87
N ALA A 87 -0.54 9.44 -10.97
CA ALA A 87 -0.60 10.02 -12.32
C ALA A 87 -1.81 10.96 -12.50
N GLU A 88 -2.90 10.74 -11.76
CA GLU A 88 -4.07 11.62 -11.70
C GLU A 88 -3.85 12.88 -10.84
N GLY A 89 -2.68 13.03 -10.23
CA GLY A 89 -2.32 14.21 -9.43
C GLY A 89 -2.91 14.22 -8.02
N LEU A 90 -3.36 13.06 -7.51
CA LEU A 90 -3.79 12.97 -6.12
C LEU A 90 -2.61 13.16 -5.16
N PRO A 91 -2.84 13.73 -3.96
CA PRO A 91 -1.82 13.78 -2.91
C PRO A 91 -1.32 12.37 -2.56
N GLU A 92 -0.01 12.22 -2.32
CA GLU A 92 0.66 10.94 -2.05
C GLU A 92 -0.07 10.09 -1.00
N ARG A 93 -0.43 10.71 0.14
CA ARG A 93 -1.19 10.07 1.21
C ARG A 93 -2.56 9.58 0.75
N GLU A 94 -3.29 10.37 -0.04
CA GLU A 94 -4.60 9.98 -0.56
C GLU A 94 -4.47 8.86 -1.59
N ALA A 95 -3.48 8.93 -2.49
CA ALA A 95 -3.19 7.88 -3.46
C ALA A 95 -2.88 6.54 -2.77
N LEU A 96 -2.08 6.55 -1.70
CA LEU A 96 -1.79 5.37 -0.89
C LEU A 96 -3.02 4.83 -0.16
N ALA A 97 -3.85 5.70 0.41
CA ALA A 97 -5.09 5.29 1.06
C ALA A 97 -6.06 4.63 0.06
N ARG A 98 -6.21 5.22 -1.14
CA ARG A 98 -7.00 4.64 -2.23
C ARG A 98 -6.42 3.31 -2.71
N ALA A 99 -5.09 3.19 -2.82
CA ALA A 99 -4.42 1.95 -3.18
C ALA A 99 -4.61 0.84 -2.13
N ASN A 100 -4.56 1.18 -0.83
CA ASN A 100 -4.92 0.25 0.26
C ASN A 100 -6.35 -0.28 0.10
N LEU A 101 -7.31 0.60 -0.20
CA LEU A 101 -8.69 0.16 -0.44
C LEU A 101 -8.78 -0.72 -1.68
N TYR A 102 -8.13 -0.33 -2.78
CA TYR A 102 -8.20 -1.08 -4.04
C TYR A 102 -7.62 -2.49 -3.88
N ALA A 103 -6.46 -2.61 -3.24
CA ALA A 103 -5.84 -3.88 -2.90
C ALA A 103 -6.70 -4.71 -1.95
N ALA A 104 -7.32 -4.10 -0.94
CA ALA A 104 -8.26 -4.81 -0.07
C ALA A 104 -9.43 -5.38 -0.89
N LEU A 105 -10.07 -4.58 -1.75
CA LEU A 105 -11.18 -5.03 -2.57
C LEU A 105 -10.77 -6.13 -3.56
N SER A 106 -9.56 -6.10 -4.13
CA SER A 106 -9.09 -7.18 -4.99
C SER A 106 -8.99 -8.52 -4.27
N THR A 107 -8.91 -8.52 -2.93
CA THR A 107 -8.92 -9.78 -2.17
C THR A 107 -10.30 -10.38 -1.92
N THR A 108 -11.38 -9.65 -2.20
CA THR A 108 -12.76 -10.07 -1.90
C THR A 108 -13.37 -10.99 -2.96
N ARG A 109 -12.67 -11.20 -4.08
CA ARG A 109 -13.10 -12.06 -5.20
C ARG A 109 -11.98 -13.05 -5.52
N VAL A 110 -12.34 -14.24 -6.00
CA VAL A 110 -11.37 -15.29 -6.35
C VAL A 110 -10.67 -14.96 -7.68
N GLY A 111 -9.34 -15.08 -7.70
CA GLY A 111 -8.51 -14.93 -8.90
C GLY A 111 -7.99 -13.51 -9.17
N THR A 112 -6.88 -13.39 -9.91
CA THR A 112 -6.06 -12.17 -10.04
C THR A 112 -6.73 -11.01 -10.80
N GLN A 113 -6.79 -11.06 -12.13
CA GLN A 113 -7.31 -9.92 -12.92
C GLN A 113 -8.84 -9.79 -12.87
N LYS A 114 -9.54 -10.89 -12.58
CA LYS A 114 -11.01 -10.91 -12.49
C LYS A 114 -11.53 -10.32 -11.18
N SER A 115 -10.67 -10.13 -10.17
CA SER A 115 -11.04 -9.50 -8.90
C SER A 115 -10.94 -7.98 -8.92
N PHE A 116 -10.31 -7.41 -9.95
CA PHE A 116 -10.12 -5.97 -10.04
C PHE A 116 -11.46 -5.24 -10.16
N VAL A 117 -11.61 -4.23 -9.32
CA VAL A 117 -12.83 -3.43 -9.25
C VAL A 117 -12.80 -2.39 -10.37
N HIS A 118 -13.88 -2.29 -11.14
CA HIS A 118 -13.97 -1.25 -12.15
C HIS A 118 -13.95 0.14 -11.49
N ARG A 119 -13.37 1.14 -12.17
CA ARG A 119 -13.18 2.49 -11.61
C ARG A 119 -14.45 3.08 -11.00
N VAL A 120 -15.60 2.92 -11.66
CA VAL A 120 -16.89 3.44 -11.17
C VAL A 120 -17.27 2.80 -9.83
N GLU A 121 -17.19 1.47 -9.74
CA GLU A 121 -17.49 0.72 -8.51
C GLU A 121 -16.52 1.12 -7.39
N PHE A 122 -15.22 1.28 -7.71
CA PHE A 122 -14.22 1.72 -6.73
C PHE A 122 -14.55 3.11 -6.17
N GLU A 123 -14.86 4.08 -7.03
CA GLU A 123 -15.20 5.44 -6.60
C GLU A 123 -16.46 5.47 -5.72
N GLU A 124 -17.45 4.62 -6.00
CA GLU A 124 -18.63 4.48 -5.14
C GLU A 124 -18.29 3.90 -3.76
N VAL A 125 -17.40 2.89 -3.70
CA VAL A 125 -16.93 2.35 -2.42
C VAL A 125 -16.10 3.39 -1.66
N TRP A 126 -15.18 4.08 -2.36
CA TRP A 126 -14.35 5.14 -1.77
C TRP A 126 -15.20 6.27 -1.19
N LYS A 127 -16.21 6.75 -1.93
CA LYS A 127 -17.16 7.77 -1.43
C LYS A 127 -17.95 7.30 -0.21
N ARG A 128 -18.41 6.04 -0.20
CA ARG A 128 -19.20 5.46 0.91
C ARG A 128 -18.36 5.23 2.17
N ARG A 129 -17.14 4.72 2.02
CA ARG A 129 -16.18 4.53 3.11
C ARG A 129 -15.54 5.85 3.56
N GLY A 130 -15.66 6.86 2.70
CA GLY A 130 -15.44 8.26 2.97
C GLY A 130 -14.06 8.73 2.53
N GLY A 131 -14.05 9.86 1.82
CA GLY A 131 -12.96 10.84 1.89
C GLY A 131 -12.86 11.46 3.29
N ARG A 132 -12.78 10.61 4.33
CA ARG A 132 -12.44 10.97 5.70
C ARG A 132 -10.95 10.65 5.85
N SER A 133 -10.14 11.50 5.23
CA SER A 133 -8.78 11.76 5.69
C SER A 133 -8.83 12.88 6.73
#